data_AF-A0A9X5GU00-F1
#
_entry.id   AF-A0A9X5GU00-F1
#
_cell.length_a   1.000
_cell.length_b   1.000
_cell.length_c   1.000
_cell.angle_alpha   90.00
_cell.angle_beta   90.00
_cell.angle_gamma   90.00
#
_symmetry.space_group_name_H-M   'P 1'
#
loop_
_entity.id
_entity.type
_entity.pdbx_description
1 polymer ?
#
loop_
_entity_poly.entity_id
_entity_poly.type
_entity_poly.pdbx_seq_one_letter_code
_entity_poly.pdbx_strand_id
1 'polypeptide(L)'
;MECTPNRESLLALIRPDMESIPKEFLKRIYSFELDYPGFADQAIAALEAAGCSKARQYYDDWVNEYETAHNAELKEVAHWYRLECEKQWEKRQKEGEKRRKQEMNRSQKWKELSQILDFQ
;
A
#
# COMPACT_ATOMS: atom_id res chain seq x y z
N MET A 1 -18.83 24.69 -13.64
CA MET A 1 -17.39 24.50 -13.32
C MET A 1 -17.37 23.94 -11.92
N GLU A 2 -17.31 22.62 -11.77
CA GLU A 2 -17.10 22.03 -10.45
C GLU A 2 -15.68 22.41 -10.06
N CYS A 3 -15.55 23.34 -9.11
CA CYS A 3 -14.26 23.67 -8.54
C CYS A 3 -13.78 22.42 -7.83
N THR A 4 -12.79 21.72 -8.40
CA THR A 4 -12.02 20.73 -7.67
C THR A 4 -11.54 21.46 -6.41
N PRO A 5 -12.00 21.05 -5.21
CA PRO A 5 -11.64 21.79 -4.01
C PRO A 5 -10.12 21.75 -3.90
N ASN A 6 -9.48 22.90 -3.79
CA ASN A 6 -8.07 23.02 -3.42
C ASN A 6 -7.97 23.27 -1.90
N ARG A 7 -6.77 23.17 -1.32
CA ARG A 7 -6.54 23.32 0.13
C ARG A 7 -7.12 24.62 0.68
N GLU A 8 -6.89 25.73 -0.01
CA GLU A 8 -7.38 27.06 0.38
C GLU A 8 -8.91 27.14 0.34
N SER A 9 -9.53 26.57 -0.70
CA SER A 9 -10.97 26.50 -0.86
C SER A 9 -11.61 25.65 0.25
N LEU A 10 -10.93 24.59 0.70
CA LEU A 10 -11.40 23.76 1.80
C LEU A 10 -11.38 24.53 3.13
N LEU A 11 -10.29 25.27 3.41
CA LEU A 11 -10.21 26.13 4.60
C LEU A 11 -11.26 27.26 4.56
N ALA A 12 -11.52 27.83 3.39
CA ALA A 12 -12.54 28.87 3.21
C ALA A 12 -13.98 28.38 3.45
N LEU A 13 -14.22 27.06 3.48
CA LEU A 13 -15.52 26.48 3.85
C LEU A 13 -15.75 26.44 5.36
N ILE A 14 -14.71 26.66 6.17
CA ILE A 14 -14.82 26.73 7.63
C ILE A 14 -15.55 28.02 7.98
N ARG A 15 -16.68 27.88 8.68
CA ARG A 15 -17.53 29.00 9.10
C ARG A 15 -17.56 29.09 10.62
N PRO A 16 -17.74 30.29 11.19
CA PRO A 16 -18.07 30.42 12.61
C PRO A 16 -19.31 29.60 12.94
N ASP A 17 -19.35 29.03 14.15
CA ASP A 17 -20.49 28.26 14.68
C ASP A 17 -20.79 26.97 13.90
N MET A 18 -19.77 26.34 13.34
CA MET A 18 -19.88 25.02 12.75
C MET A 18 -20.08 23.97 13.86
N GLU A 19 -21.33 23.71 14.23
CA GLU A 19 -21.69 22.80 15.34
C GLU A 19 -21.26 21.33 15.10
N SER A 20 -21.11 20.93 13.84
CA SER A 20 -20.70 19.56 13.47
C SER A 20 -19.79 19.55 12.26
N ILE A 21 -18.80 18.65 12.28
CA ILE A 21 -17.87 18.45 11.15
C ILE A 21 -18.38 17.26 10.31
N PRO A 22 -18.79 17.47 9.05
CA PRO A 22 -19.23 16.37 8.21
C PRO A 22 -18.12 15.35 7.96
N LYS A 23 -18.46 14.05 7.92
CA LYS A 23 -17.49 12.98 7.59
C LYS A 23 -16.77 13.21 6.27
N GLU A 24 -17.48 13.73 5.25
CA GLU A 24 -16.88 14.09 3.96
C GLU A 24 -15.86 15.23 4.05
N PHE A 25 -15.99 16.11 5.05
CA PHE A 25 -15.01 17.15 5.32
C PHE A 25 -13.72 16.58 5.91
N LEU A 26 -13.84 15.68 6.89
CA LEU A 26 -12.69 14.95 7.47
C LEU A 26 -11.95 14.14 6.42
N LYS A 27 -12.69 13.43 5.54
CA LYS A 27 -12.11 12.72 4.39
C LYS A 27 -11.25 13.63 3.52
N ARG A 28 -11.75 14.82 3.16
CA ARG A 28 -11.01 15.78 2.33
C ARG A 28 -9.76 16.30 3.03
N ILE A 29 -9.84 16.56 4.34
CA ILE A 29 -8.66 16.95 5.13
C ILE A 29 -7.60 15.84 5.05
N TYR A 30 -7.99 14.60 5.32
CA TYR A 30 -7.09 13.45 5.27
C TYR A 30 -6.51 13.22 3.87
N SER A 31 -7.31 13.32 2.81
CA SER A 31 -6.80 13.21 1.44
C SER A 31 -5.71 14.24 1.14
N PHE A 32 -5.86 15.48 1.63
CA PHE A 32 -4.82 16.49 1.46
C PHE A 32 -3.61 16.27 2.35
N GLU A 33 -3.78 15.72 3.55
CA GLU A 33 -2.66 15.37 4.43
C GLU A 33 -1.72 14.35 3.77
N LEU A 34 -2.27 13.38 3.02
CA LEU A 34 -1.49 12.38 2.28
C LEU A 34 -0.55 13.01 1.23
N ASP A 35 -1.01 14.06 0.54
CA ASP A 35 -0.23 14.76 -0.48
C ASP A 35 0.60 15.93 0.09
N TYR A 36 0.14 16.52 1.21
CA TYR A 36 0.69 17.73 1.82
C TYR A 36 0.75 17.58 3.35
N PRO A 37 1.83 16.98 3.87
CA PRO A 37 1.99 16.76 5.30
C PRO A 37 1.87 18.05 6.12
N GLY A 38 1.11 18.00 7.21
CA GLY A 38 0.81 19.12 8.10
C GLY A 38 -0.43 19.94 7.72
N PHE A 39 -1.12 19.59 6.63
CA PHE A 39 -2.38 20.25 6.27
C PHE A 39 -3.51 19.91 7.25
N ALA A 40 -3.57 18.70 7.78
CA ALA A 40 -4.55 18.30 8.77
C ALA A 40 -4.46 19.18 10.02
N ASP A 41 -3.25 19.42 10.52
CA ASP A 41 -3.02 20.30 11.67
C ASP A 41 -3.48 21.73 11.39
N GLN A 42 -3.21 22.25 10.18
CA GLN A 42 -3.67 23.56 9.76
C GLN A 42 -5.22 23.64 9.71
N ALA A 43 -5.87 22.64 9.13
CA ALA A 43 -7.32 22.59 9.02
C ALA A 43 -8.00 22.43 10.38
N ILE A 44 -7.45 21.57 11.25
CA ILE A 44 -7.92 21.39 12.63
C ILE A 44 -7.80 22.70 13.42
N ALA A 45 -6.67 23.39 13.34
CA ALA A 45 -6.49 24.67 14.02
C ALA A 45 -7.51 25.72 13.55
N ALA A 46 -7.82 25.76 12.25
CA ALA A 46 -8.84 26.65 11.71
C ALA A 46 -10.26 26.29 12.19
N LEU A 47 -10.58 24.99 12.30
CA LEU A 47 -11.85 24.51 12.86
C LEU A 47 -11.99 24.87 14.34
N GLU A 48 -10.94 24.66 15.13
CA GLU A 48 -10.92 25.02 16.56
C GLU A 48 -11.10 26.53 16.75
N ALA A 49 -10.41 27.35 15.95
CA ALA A 49 -10.58 28.80 15.95
C ALA A 49 -12.00 29.26 15.55
N ALA A 50 -12.70 28.47 14.75
CA ALA A 50 -14.09 28.72 14.34
C ALA A 50 -15.13 28.21 15.36
N GLY A 51 -14.70 27.61 16.48
CA GLY A 51 -15.56 27.15 17.57
C GLY A 51 -15.69 25.63 17.71
N CYS A 52 -15.09 24.85 16.81
CA CYS A 52 -15.10 23.37 16.89
C CYS A 52 -14.04 22.85 17.87
N SER A 53 -14.24 23.03 19.18
CA SER A 53 -13.26 22.68 20.22
C SER A 53 -12.80 21.22 20.25
N LYS A 54 -13.54 20.30 19.62
CA LYS A 54 -13.21 18.87 19.52
C LYS A 54 -12.75 18.43 18.13
N ALA A 55 -12.37 19.36 17.25
CA ALA A 55 -12.03 19.05 15.86
C ALA A 55 -10.92 18.00 15.74
N ARG A 56 -9.86 18.11 16.56
CA ARG A 56 -8.79 17.11 16.60
C ARG A 56 -9.30 15.72 16.94
N GLN A 57 -10.09 15.59 18.00
CA GLN A 57 -10.64 14.30 18.41
C GLN A 57 -11.48 13.68 17.29
N TYR A 58 -12.36 14.46 16.65
CA TYR A 58 -13.19 13.93 15.56
C TYR A 58 -12.38 13.49 14.34
N TYR A 59 -11.30 14.22 14.02
CA TYR A 59 -10.39 13.82 12.95
C TYR A 59 -9.64 12.54 13.30
N ASP A 60 -9.02 12.48 14.47
CA ASP A 60 -8.23 11.32 14.91
C ASP A 60 -9.09 10.06 15.02
N ASP A 61 -10.30 10.15 15.60
CA ASP A 61 -11.25 9.03 15.70
C ASP A 61 -11.62 8.50 14.30
N TRP A 62 -11.88 9.40 13.35
CA TRP A 62 -12.23 9.03 11.99
C TRP A 62 -11.05 8.42 11.21
N VAL A 63 -9.85 9.00 11.32
CA VAL A 63 -8.63 8.47 10.68
C VAL A 63 -8.31 7.09 11.22
N ASN A 64 -8.37 6.90 12.54
CA ASN A 64 -8.11 5.61 13.17
C ASN A 64 -9.11 4.55 12.69
N GLU A 65 -10.41 4.87 12.61
CA GLU A 65 -11.41 3.94 12.07
C GLU A 65 -11.10 3.56 10.62
N TYR A 66 -10.81 4.56 9.77
CA TYR A 66 -10.51 4.36 8.35
C TYR A 66 -9.25 3.53 8.13
N GLU A 67 -8.13 3.91 8.76
CA GLU A 67 -6.85 3.22 8.62
C GLU A 67 -6.91 1.80 9.18
N THR A 68 -7.62 1.58 10.29
CA THR A 68 -7.81 0.23 10.84
C THR A 68 -8.55 -0.67 9.87
N ALA A 69 -9.67 -0.20 9.31
CA ALA A 69 -10.42 -0.96 8.31
C ALA A 69 -9.60 -1.21 7.05
N HIS A 70 -8.94 -0.18 6.53
CA HIS A 70 -8.11 -0.27 5.33
C HIS A 70 -6.93 -1.23 5.50
N ASN A 71 -6.24 -1.17 6.64
CA ASN A 71 -5.11 -2.05 6.95
C ASN A 71 -5.55 -3.51 7.13
N ALA A 72 -6.75 -3.74 7.70
CA ALA A 72 -7.31 -5.08 7.81
C ALA A 72 -7.57 -5.69 6.43
N GLU A 73 -8.14 -4.92 5.49
CA GLU A 73 -8.34 -5.36 4.10
C GLU A 73 -7.02 -5.63 3.39
N LEU A 74 -6.04 -4.73 3.51
CA LEU A 74 -4.72 -4.88 2.89
C LEU A 74 -3.96 -6.10 3.42
N LYS A 75 -4.12 -6.45 4.69
CA LYS A 75 -3.43 -7.57 5.32
C LYS A 75 -3.73 -8.89 4.62
N GLU A 76 -4.99 -9.14 4.29
CA GLU A 76 -5.41 -10.37 3.61
C GLU A 76 -4.87 -10.44 2.17
N VAL A 77 -4.91 -9.31 1.45
CA VAL A 77 -4.36 -9.21 0.09
C VAL A 77 -2.84 -9.41 0.09
N ALA A 78 -2.13 -8.78 1.03
CA ALA A 78 -0.68 -8.95 1.20
C ALA A 78 -0.32 -10.40 1.56
N HIS A 79 -1.11 -11.03 2.44
CA HIS A 79 -0.93 -12.42 2.80
C HIS A 79 -1.07 -13.35 1.59
N TRP A 80 -2.15 -13.18 0.81
CA TRP A 80 -2.37 -13.94 -0.42
C TRP A 80 -1.22 -13.73 -1.42
N TYR A 81 -0.81 -12.49 -1.64
CA TYR A 81 0.25 -12.16 -2.60
C TYR A 81 1.59 -12.80 -2.20
N ARG A 82 1.93 -12.77 -0.91
CA ARG A 82 3.14 -13.45 -0.39
C ARG A 82 3.12 -14.95 -0.69
N LEU A 83 1.99 -15.62 -0.42
CA LEU A 83 1.85 -17.06 -0.71
C LEU A 83 1.99 -17.36 -2.20
N GLU A 84 1.48 -16.48 -3.05
CA GLU A 84 1.62 -16.65 -4.50
C GLU A 84 3.07 -16.48 -4.96
N CYS A 85 3.81 -15.54 -4.38
CA CYS A 85 5.25 -15.41 -4.59
C CYS A 85 6.02 -16.66 -4.15
N GLU A 86 5.68 -17.24 -2.99
CA GLU A 86 6.31 -18.46 -2.47
C GLU A 86 6.09 -19.66 -3.43
N LYS A 87 4.87 -19.86 -3.93
CA LYS A 87 4.58 -20.91 -4.92
C LYS A 87 5.41 -20.75 -6.20
N GLN A 88 5.52 -19.51 -6.70
CA GLN A 88 6.32 -19.21 -7.90
C GLN A 88 7.81 -19.43 -7.65
N TRP A 89 8.29 -19.14 -6.46
CA TRP A 89 9.67 -19.42 -6.05
C TRP A 89 9.95 -20.92 -6.00
N GLU A 90 9.09 -21.70 -5.35
CA GLU A 90 9.23 -23.16 -5.30
C GLU A 90 9.23 -23.80 -6.68
N LYS A 91 8.36 -23.32 -7.59
CA LYS A 91 8.33 -23.79 -8.97
C LYS A 91 9.66 -23.54 -9.67
N ARG A 92 10.23 -22.33 -9.54
CA ARG A 92 11.54 -21.97 -10.10
C ARG A 92 12.66 -22.83 -9.52
N GLN A 93 12.62 -23.11 -8.22
CA GLN A 93 13.60 -23.99 -7.56
C GLN A 93 13.55 -25.42 -8.14
N LYS A 94 12.35 -26.01 -8.23
CA LYS A 94 12.15 -27.35 -8.79
C LYS A 94 12.59 -27.43 -10.26
N GLU A 95 12.28 -26.42 -11.06
CA GLU A 95 12.72 -26.34 -12.46
C GLU A 95 14.24 -26.18 -12.58
N GLY A 96 14.87 -25.38 -11.71
CA GLY A 96 16.32 -25.22 -11.65
C GLY A 96 17.02 -26.51 -11.24
N GLU A 97 16.48 -27.26 -10.28
CA GLU A 97 17.02 -28.57 -9.89
C GLU A 97 16.87 -29.60 -11.02
N LYS A 98 15.72 -29.65 -11.69
CA LYS A 98 15.51 -30.53 -12.86
C LYS A 98 16.51 -30.24 -13.97
N ARG A 99 16.76 -28.97 -14.29
CA ARG A 99 17.77 -28.55 -15.28
C ARG A 99 19.17 -29.01 -14.90
N ARG A 100 19.59 -28.77 -13.65
CA ARG A 100 20.90 -29.25 -13.13
C ARG A 100 21.06 -30.77 -13.25
N LYS A 101 20.02 -31.55 -12.91
CA LYS A 101 20.04 -33.02 -13.06
C LYS A 101 20.16 -33.46 -14.52
N GLN A 102 19.44 -32.80 -15.43
CA GLN A 102 19.51 -33.09 -16.86
C GLN A 102 20.89 -32.77 -17.46
N GLU A 103 21.47 -31.63 -17.09
CA GLU A 103 22.83 -31.23 -17.51
C GLU A 103 23.88 -32.22 -17.01
N MET A 104 23.80 -32.63 -15.75
CA MET A 104 24.69 -33.64 -15.18
C MET A 104 24.59 -34.98 -15.91
N ASN A 105 23.36 -35.45 -16.20
CA ASN A 105 23.15 -36.70 -16.92
C ASN A 105 23.67 -36.60 -18.38
N ARG A 106 23.42 -35.49 -19.08
CA ARG A 106 23.98 -35.27 -20.42
C ARG A 106 25.51 -35.25 -20.39
N SER A 107 26.10 -34.54 -19.43
CA SER A 107 27.56 -34.48 -19.26
C SER A 107 28.15 -35.88 -19.03
N GLN A 108 27.51 -36.69 -18.18
CA GLN A 108 27.94 -38.07 -17.91
C GLN A 108 27.87 -38.95 -19.16
N LYS A 109 26.74 -38.90 -19.89
CA LYS A 109 26.60 -39.63 -21.16
C LYS A 109 27.63 -39.20 -22.20
N TRP A 110 27.93 -37.91 -22.31
CA TRP A 110 28.95 -37.40 -23.22
C TRP A 110 30.35 -37.92 -22.86
N LYS A 111 30.70 -37.97 -21.57
CA LYS A 111 31.96 -38.57 -21.10
C LYS A 111 32.07 -40.06 -21.42
N GLU A 112 30.98 -40.81 -21.24
CA GLU A 112 30.95 -42.24 -21.59
C GLU A 112 31.11 -42.45 -23.09
N LEU A 113 30.42 -41.66 -23.92
CA LEU A 113 30.55 -41.73 -25.38
C LEU A 113 31.95 -41.34 -25.87
N SER A 114 32.57 -40.31 -25.30
CA SER A 114 33.93 -39.91 -25.70
C SER A 114 34.96 -40.99 -25.38
N GLN A 115 34.81 -41.69 -24.25
CA GLN A 115 35.64 -42.84 -23.88
C GLN A 115 35.48 -44.01 -24.85
N ILE A 116 34.26 -44.32 -25.30
CA ILE A 116 34.00 -45.41 -26.25
C ILE A 116 34.58 -45.12 -27.63
N LEU A 117 34.57 -43.84 -28.05
CA LEU A 117 34.98 -43.42 -29.38
C LEU A 117 36.47 -43.04 -29.46
N ASP A 118 37.25 -43.23 -28.39
CA ASP A 118 38.67 -42.83 -28.27
C ASP A 118 38.93 -41.35 -28.65
N PHE A 119 37.93 -40.49 -28.48
CA PHE A 119 38.11 -39.04 -28.56
C PHE A 119 38.70 -38.57 -27.23
N GLN A 120 40.04 -38.42 -27.18
CA GLN A 120 40.73 -37.64 -26.14
C GLN A 120 40.76 -36.16 -26.50
#